data_AF-A0A7X1GRW2-F1
#
_entry.id   AF-A0A7X1GRW2-F1
#
_cell.length_a   1.000
_cell.length_b   1.000
_cell.length_c   1.000
_cell.angle_alpha   90.00
_cell.angle_beta   90.00
_cell.angle_gamma   90.00
#
_symmetry.space_group_name_H-M   'P 1'
#
loop_
_entity.id
_entity.type
_entity.pdbx_description
1 polymer ?
#
loop_
_entity_poly.entity_id
_entity_poly.type
_entity_poly.pdbx_seq_one_letter_code
_entity_poly.pdbx_strand_id
1 'polypeptide(L)'
;MVTKKTKPQTPLSFSIPKASAADLRGRQSVRVSFKLSPNCIDAITILGSHLRLKPKSLFDHMVQKRDVLEAVAATIKTDTTEDAPRQVKAYVISREAVFVLDEVAHIRNVPRDALVEASVMRFMPLIQKEQTRHHARKALLLRMERHLKSGRKLFDDMKGDLGSNDPMCDQMKNVMGAYERAFAAMAAFVGKGKNIEGFDADV
;
A
#
# COMPACT_ATOMS: atom_id res chain seq x y z
N MET A 1 20.18 33.48 -60.62
CA MET A 1 20.59 34.11 -59.33
C MET A 1 19.30 34.37 -58.57
N VAL A 2 18.97 33.89 -57.37
CA VAL A 2 19.70 33.37 -56.20
C VAL A 2 18.77 32.34 -55.53
N THR A 3 19.22 31.12 -55.27
CA THR A 3 18.49 30.17 -54.40
C THR A 3 19.06 30.24 -52.99
N LYS A 4 18.27 30.76 -52.04
CA LYS A 4 18.59 30.75 -50.59
C LYS A 4 18.60 29.30 -50.08
N LYS A 5 19.75 28.82 -49.59
CA LYS A 5 19.84 27.58 -48.80
C LYS A 5 19.75 27.90 -47.31
N THR A 6 18.71 27.36 -46.68
CA THR A 6 18.42 27.35 -45.25
C THR A 6 19.43 26.47 -44.50
N LYS A 7 19.97 26.94 -43.38
CA LYS A 7 20.85 26.17 -42.47
C LYS A 7 20.05 25.04 -41.79
N PRO A 8 20.61 23.83 -41.64
CA PRO A 8 19.96 22.76 -40.89
C PRO A 8 20.10 23.01 -39.38
N GLN A 9 19.00 22.79 -38.65
CA GLN A 9 18.89 22.91 -37.21
C GLN A 9 19.60 21.74 -36.51
N THR A 10 20.42 22.04 -35.50
CA THR A 10 21.12 21.08 -34.66
C THR A 10 20.10 20.35 -33.76
N PRO A 11 20.08 19.01 -33.70
CA PRO A 11 19.15 18.30 -32.83
C PRO A 11 19.56 18.50 -31.35
N LEU A 12 18.58 18.88 -30.53
CA LEU A 12 18.71 18.93 -29.07
C LEU A 12 19.09 17.54 -28.55
N SER A 13 20.34 17.37 -28.16
CA SER A 13 20.82 16.16 -27.50
C SER A 13 20.20 16.09 -26.10
N PHE A 14 19.15 15.29 -25.94
CA PHE A 14 18.68 14.88 -24.62
C PHE A 14 19.75 13.98 -23.98
N SER A 15 20.58 14.54 -23.09
CA SER A 15 21.47 13.73 -22.27
C SER A 15 20.65 13.08 -21.16
N ILE A 16 20.46 11.76 -21.25
CA ILE A 16 19.95 10.97 -20.13
C ILE A 16 20.99 11.09 -19.00
N PRO A 17 20.61 11.50 -17.77
CA PRO A 17 21.54 11.53 -16.64
C PRO A 17 22.18 10.15 -16.47
N LYS A 18 23.49 10.06 -16.62
CA LYS A 18 24.22 8.82 -16.39
C LYS A 18 24.24 8.55 -14.89
N ALA A 19 23.48 7.55 -14.46
CA ALA A 19 23.56 7.04 -13.08
C ALA A 19 25.01 6.70 -12.75
N SER A 20 25.53 7.25 -11.66
CA SER A 20 26.90 7.02 -11.21
C SER A 20 27.03 5.66 -10.51
N ALA A 21 28.23 5.09 -10.47
CA ALA A 21 28.50 3.88 -9.69
C ALA A 21 28.30 4.08 -8.18
N ALA A 22 28.29 5.33 -7.69
CA ALA A 22 27.90 5.68 -6.33
C ALA A 22 26.38 5.59 -6.14
N ASP A 23 25.60 6.08 -7.11
CA ASP A 23 24.12 6.01 -7.10
C ASP A 23 23.65 4.55 -7.10
N LEU A 24 24.34 3.69 -7.86
CA LEU A 24 24.04 2.25 -7.89
C LEU A 24 24.39 1.56 -6.56
N ARG A 25 25.45 2.01 -5.87
CA ARG A 25 25.84 1.49 -4.54
C ARG A 25 24.86 1.92 -3.45
N GLY A 26 24.32 3.15 -3.51
CA GLY A 26 23.27 3.62 -2.60
C GLY A 26 21.99 2.80 -2.69
N ARG A 27 21.64 2.37 -3.92
CA ARG A 27 20.47 1.53 -4.21
C ARG A 27 20.61 0.07 -3.79
N GLN A 28 21.82 -0.38 -3.42
CA GLN A 28 22.06 -1.74 -2.97
C GLN A 28 21.15 -2.08 -1.78
N SER A 29 20.47 -3.22 -1.87
CA SER A 29 19.63 -3.73 -0.79
C SER A 29 20.48 -4.35 0.31
N VAL A 30 20.23 -3.96 1.56
CA VAL A 30 20.85 -4.51 2.76
C VAL A 30 19.78 -4.94 3.75
N ARG A 31 20.08 -5.97 4.54
CA ARG A 31 19.20 -6.45 5.60
C ARG A 31 19.58 -5.77 6.91
N VAL A 32 18.63 -5.09 7.54
CA VAL A 32 18.82 -4.38 8.80
C VAL A 32 17.74 -4.78 9.78
N SER A 33 18.12 -4.94 11.04
CA SER A 33 17.20 -5.27 12.13
C SER A 33 16.87 -4.03 12.95
N PHE A 34 15.60 -3.90 13.32
CA PHE A 34 15.07 -2.86 14.19
C PHE A 34 14.32 -3.51 15.35
N LYS A 35 14.41 -2.92 16.55
CA LYS A 35 13.64 -3.35 17.73
C LYS A 35 12.39 -2.47 17.83
N LEU A 36 11.28 -2.96 17.25
CA LEU A 36 10.05 -2.19 17.05
C LEU A 36 8.90 -2.70 17.92
N SER A 37 7.93 -1.84 18.22
CA SER A 37 6.65 -2.22 18.81
C SER A 37 5.85 -3.14 17.88
N PRO A 38 4.98 -4.02 18.42
CA PRO A 38 4.10 -4.86 17.63
C PRO A 38 3.23 -4.02 16.68
N ASN A 39 2.67 -2.91 17.17
CA ASN A 39 1.84 -2.00 16.38
C ASN A 39 2.60 -1.43 15.18
N CYS A 40 3.89 -1.08 15.33
CA CYS A 40 4.70 -0.62 14.20
C CYS A 40 4.94 -1.72 13.16
N ILE A 41 5.19 -2.97 13.61
CA ILE A 41 5.37 -4.12 12.72
C ILE A 41 4.08 -4.40 11.95
N ASP A 42 2.93 -4.34 12.62
CA ASP A 42 1.62 -4.52 12.00
C ASP A 42 1.29 -3.39 11.03
N ALA A 43 1.61 -2.14 11.37
CA ALA A 43 1.50 -1.00 10.47
C ALA A 43 2.31 -1.23 9.18
N ILE A 44 3.60 -1.60 9.29
CA ILE A 44 4.44 -1.90 8.12
C ILE A 44 3.83 -3.03 7.27
N THR A 45 3.28 -4.05 7.93
CA THR A 45 2.63 -5.19 7.26
C THR A 45 1.35 -4.77 6.54
N ILE A 46 0.53 -3.91 7.14
CA ILE A 46 -0.69 -3.34 6.56
C ILE A 46 -0.34 -2.45 5.36
N LEU A 47 0.63 -1.55 5.50
CA LEU A 47 1.11 -0.68 4.41
C LEU A 47 1.60 -1.52 3.22
N GLY A 48 2.33 -2.61 3.51
CA GLY A 48 2.81 -3.55 2.49
C GLY A 48 1.72 -4.33 1.78
N SER A 49 0.76 -4.86 2.54
CA SER A 49 -0.30 -5.72 1.99
C SER A 49 -1.41 -4.95 1.30
N HIS A 50 -1.85 -3.82 1.85
CA HIS A 50 -3.03 -3.09 1.38
C HIS A 50 -2.73 -1.88 0.51
N LEU A 51 -1.62 -1.18 0.78
CA LEU A 51 -1.22 0.00 0.02
C LEU A 51 -0.16 -0.31 -1.05
N ARG A 52 0.21 -1.58 -1.22
CA ARG A 52 1.25 -2.05 -2.15
C ARG A 52 2.61 -1.37 -1.93
N LEU A 53 2.86 -0.87 -0.72
CA LEU A 53 4.11 -0.23 -0.31
C LEU A 53 5.07 -1.29 0.22
N LYS A 54 5.90 -1.89 -0.65
CA LYS A 54 6.92 -2.84 -0.21
C LYS A 54 7.78 -2.21 0.90
N PRO A 55 8.21 -2.97 1.93
CA PRO A 55 9.01 -2.43 3.04
C PRO A 55 10.19 -1.60 2.56
N LYS A 56 10.99 -2.10 1.59
CA LYS A 56 12.09 -1.33 0.99
C LYS A 56 11.64 0.05 0.49
N SER A 57 10.56 0.10 -0.29
CA SER A 57 10.02 1.34 -0.83
C SER A 57 9.43 2.27 0.24
N LEU A 58 8.87 1.72 1.32
CA LEU A 58 8.42 2.48 2.47
C LEU A 58 9.59 3.23 3.13
N PHE A 59 10.67 2.50 3.44
CA PHE A 59 11.87 3.08 4.03
C PHE A 59 12.56 4.08 3.08
N ASP A 60 12.66 3.75 1.79
CA ASP A 60 13.21 4.65 0.78
C ASP A 60 12.38 5.95 0.69
N HIS A 61 11.05 5.87 0.81
CA HIS A 61 10.18 7.05 0.82
C HIS A 61 10.32 7.88 2.11
N MET A 62 10.52 7.23 3.27
CA MET A 62 10.76 7.91 4.54
C MET A 62 12.01 8.81 4.48
N VAL A 63 13.08 8.33 3.85
CA VAL A 63 14.36 9.06 3.77
C VAL A 63 14.44 10.05 2.59
N GLN A 64 13.52 9.95 1.62
CA GLN A 64 13.54 10.79 0.42
C GLN A 64 13.46 12.28 0.73
N LYS A 65 12.79 12.67 1.82
CA LYS A 65 12.70 14.06 2.29
C LYS A 65 13.32 14.16 3.68
N ARG A 66 14.61 14.47 3.73
CA ARG A 66 15.38 14.62 4.96
C ARG A 66 14.72 15.60 5.94
N ASP A 67 14.25 16.75 5.45
CA ASP A 67 13.59 17.77 6.30
C ASP A 67 12.37 17.21 7.04
N VAL A 68 11.61 16.32 6.39
CA VAL A 68 10.46 15.65 7.02
C VAL A 68 10.93 14.67 8.09
N LEU A 69 11.99 13.90 7.81
CA LEU A 69 12.55 12.96 8.78
C LEU A 69 13.15 13.67 10.00
N GLU A 70 13.80 14.81 9.80
CA GLU A 70 14.32 15.64 10.89
C GLU A 70 13.20 16.28 11.72
N ALA A 71 12.12 16.75 11.07
CA ALA A 71 10.95 17.23 11.77
C ALA A 71 10.30 16.12 12.61
N VAL A 72 10.25 14.87 12.12
CA VAL A 72 9.80 13.71 12.88
C VAL A 72 10.69 13.47 14.09
N ALA A 73 12.01 13.48 13.91
CA ALA A 73 12.95 13.27 14.99
C ALA A 73 12.75 14.30 16.12
N ALA A 74 12.43 15.55 15.78
CA ALA A 74 12.15 16.61 16.75
C ALA A 74 10.87 16.40 17.59
N THR A 75 9.94 15.55 17.13
CA THR A 75 8.71 15.22 17.87
C THR A 75 8.85 14.05 18.84
N ILE A 76 9.97 13.32 18.78
CA ILE A 76 10.23 12.16 19.63
C ILE A 76 10.59 12.68 21.02
N LYS A 77 9.73 12.41 21.99
CA LYS A 77 10.03 12.64 23.40
C LYS A 77 10.96 11.54 23.88
N THR A 78 12.10 11.91 24.45
CA THR A 78 13.10 10.97 24.99
C THR A 78 12.60 10.15 26.18
N ASP A 79 11.48 10.55 26.80
CA ASP A 79 10.94 9.91 28.02
C ASP A 79 9.88 8.83 27.77
N THR A 80 9.46 8.58 26.54
CA THR A 80 8.32 7.69 26.28
C THR A 80 8.73 6.37 25.67
N THR A 81 8.65 5.32 26.50
CA THR A 81 8.27 3.90 26.24
C THR A 81 9.27 2.85 26.73
N GLU A 82 9.35 2.67 28.05
CA GLU A 82 10.06 1.53 28.66
C GLU A 82 9.21 0.26 28.84
N ASP A 83 7.87 0.30 28.72
CA ASP A 83 7.02 -0.85 29.11
C ASP A 83 6.36 -1.67 27.98
N ALA A 84 6.46 -1.26 26.72
CA ALA A 84 5.85 -2.02 25.62
C ALA A 84 6.76 -3.15 25.12
N PRO A 85 6.25 -4.38 24.89
CA PRO A 85 7.06 -5.51 24.45
C PRO A 85 7.60 -5.29 23.03
N ARG A 86 8.89 -4.92 22.91
CA ARG A 86 9.52 -4.69 21.59
C ARG A 86 10.08 -5.96 20.98
N GLN A 87 9.92 -6.12 19.67
CA GLN A 87 10.36 -7.28 18.90
C GLN A 87 11.43 -6.90 17.88
N VAL A 88 12.42 -7.77 17.70
CA VAL A 88 13.45 -7.58 16.67
C VAL A 88 12.93 -8.07 15.33
N LYS A 89 12.80 -7.16 14.36
CA LYS A 89 12.37 -7.47 13.00
C LYS A 89 13.41 -7.01 11.99
N ALA A 90 13.78 -7.91 11.08
CA ALA A 90 14.70 -7.63 9.99
C ALA A 90 13.96 -7.24 8.71
N TYR A 91 14.32 -6.10 8.13
CA TYR A 91 13.81 -5.59 6.86
C TYR A 91 14.93 -5.46 5.83
N VAL A 92 14.57 -5.55 4.55
CA VAL A 92 15.47 -5.27 3.44
C VAL A 92 15.22 -3.84 2.97
N ILE A 93 16.24 -2.98 3.06
CA ILE A 93 16.18 -1.55 2.75
C ILE A 93 17.37 -1.11 1.90
N SER A 94 17.35 0.10 1.31
CA SER A 94 18.52 0.63 0.60
C SER A 94 19.64 1.02 1.58
N ARG A 95 20.91 0.90 1.16
CA ARG A 95 22.05 1.39 1.94
C ARG A 95 21.93 2.88 2.23
N GLU A 96 21.45 3.65 1.26
CA GLU A 96 21.18 5.07 1.41
C GLU A 96 20.17 5.35 2.52
N ALA A 97 19.07 4.59 2.60
CA ALA A 97 18.10 4.74 3.68
C ALA A 97 18.69 4.44 5.05
N VAL A 98 19.55 3.42 5.18
CA VAL A 98 20.26 3.14 6.44
C VAL A 98 21.11 4.34 6.85
N PHE A 99 21.91 4.85 5.91
CA PHE A 99 22.81 5.98 6.17
C PHE A 99 22.05 7.22 6.63
N VAL A 100 20.98 7.59 5.93
CA VAL A 100 20.17 8.77 6.28
C VAL A 100 19.48 8.60 7.64
N LEU A 101 18.95 7.40 7.93
CA LEU A 101 18.35 7.10 9.23
C LEU A 101 19.37 7.20 10.37
N ASP A 102 20.58 6.64 10.19
CA ASP A 102 21.66 6.69 11.17
C ASP A 102 22.15 8.14 11.37
N GLU A 103 22.30 8.91 10.30
CA GLU A 103 22.75 10.31 10.32
C GLU A 103 21.75 11.21 11.07
N VAL A 104 20.46 11.13 10.74
CA VAL A 104 19.43 11.95 11.40
C VAL A 104 19.25 11.54 12.87
N ALA A 105 19.26 10.24 13.16
CA ALA A 105 19.21 9.75 14.53
C ALA A 105 20.37 10.29 15.37
N HIS A 106 21.58 10.32 14.81
CA HIS A 106 22.77 10.86 15.48
C HIS A 106 22.67 12.37 15.70
N ILE A 107 22.34 13.15 14.66
CA ILE A 107 22.23 14.63 14.74
C ILE A 107 21.19 15.06 15.76
N ARG A 108 20.07 14.32 15.85
CA ARG A 108 18.94 14.65 16.72
C ARG A 108 19.01 13.95 18.08
N ASN A 109 20.05 13.14 18.32
CA ASN A 109 20.25 12.37 19.54
C ASN A 109 19.02 11.52 19.92
N VAL A 110 18.43 10.83 18.95
CA VAL A 110 17.28 9.93 19.15
C VAL A 110 17.63 8.51 18.75
N PRO A 111 17.05 7.47 19.39
CA PRO A 111 17.22 6.10 18.94
C PRO A 111 16.71 5.92 17.52
N ARG A 112 17.49 5.27 16.65
CA ARG A 112 17.08 4.97 15.27
C ARG A 112 15.76 4.21 15.20
N ASP A 113 15.56 3.26 16.11
CA ASP A 113 14.33 2.47 16.17
C ASP A 113 13.12 3.36 16.49
N ALA A 114 13.26 4.33 17.39
CA ALA A 114 12.22 5.32 17.70
C ALA A 114 11.95 6.25 16.50
N LEU A 115 12.99 6.63 15.75
CA LEU A 115 12.85 7.40 14.52
C LEU A 115 12.06 6.64 13.45
N VAL A 116 12.32 5.34 13.30
CA VAL A 116 11.58 4.48 12.39
C VAL A 116 10.12 4.34 12.82
N GLU A 117 9.86 4.07 14.10
CA GLU A 117 8.49 3.99 14.63
C GLU A 117 7.71 5.29 14.38
N ALA A 118 8.24 6.42 14.83
CA ALA A 118 7.60 7.72 14.64
C ALA A 118 7.32 8.03 13.16
N SER A 119 8.22 7.62 12.27
CA SER A 119 8.04 7.79 10.84
C SER A 119 6.94 6.88 10.26
N VAL A 120 6.85 5.63 10.70
CA VAL A 120 5.79 4.70 10.30
C VAL A 120 4.42 5.18 10.77
N MET A 121 4.35 5.72 12.00
CA MET A 121 3.10 6.23 12.58
C MET A 121 2.53 7.43 11.81
N ARG A 122 3.33 8.14 11.00
CA ARG A 122 2.80 9.19 10.12
C ARG A 122 1.94 8.66 8.97
N PHE A 123 2.01 7.36 8.68
CA PHE A 123 1.14 6.73 7.70
C PHE A 123 -0.19 6.26 8.30
N MET A 124 -0.43 6.47 9.60
CA MET A 124 -1.70 6.12 10.27
C MET A 124 -2.93 6.69 9.55
N PRO A 125 -2.96 7.95 9.09
CA PRO A 125 -4.11 8.46 8.35
C PRO A 125 -4.39 7.69 7.05
N LEU A 126 -3.36 7.13 6.40
CA LEU A 126 -3.54 6.29 5.21
C LEU A 126 -4.13 4.93 5.58
N ILE A 127 -3.68 4.35 6.69
CA ILE A 127 -4.22 3.08 7.22
C ILE A 127 -5.69 3.26 7.58
N GLN A 128 -6.04 4.31 8.34
CA GLN A 128 -7.41 4.64 8.72
C GLN A 128 -8.31 4.84 7.49
N LYS A 129 -7.82 5.57 6.48
CA LYS A 129 -8.55 5.75 5.22
C LYS A 129 -8.81 4.42 4.53
N GLU A 130 -7.84 3.51 4.52
CA GLU A 130 -8.02 2.18 3.93
C GLU A 130 -8.97 1.30 4.76
N GLN A 131 -8.98 1.42 6.09
CA GLN A 131 -9.99 0.79 6.95
C GLN A 131 -11.40 1.26 6.60
N THR A 132 -11.62 2.57 6.45
CA THR A 132 -12.92 3.11 6.04
C THR A 132 -13.35 2.52 4.69
N ARG A 133 -12.45 2.45 3.71
CA ARG A 133 -12.74 1.85 2.41
C ARG A 133 -13.06 0.36 2.53
N HIS A 134 -12.33 -0.37 3.36
CA HIS A 134 -12.57 -1.79 3.62
C HIS A 134 -13.95 -2.04 4.25
N HIS A 135 -14.34 -1.25 5.25
CA HIS A 135 -15.69 -1.29 5.82
C HIS A 135 -16.77 -1.00 4.78
N ALA A 136 -16.58 0.02 3.93
CA ALA A 136 -17.50 0.32 2.84
C ALA A 136 -17.63 -0.85 1.85
N ARG A 137 -16.52 -1.52 1.51
CA ARG A 137 -16.53 -2.71 0.63
C ARG A 137 -17.31 -3.88 1.26
N LYS A 138 -17.17 -4.12 2.57
CA LYS A 138 -17.95 -5.15 3.28
C LYS A 138 -19.45 -4.84 3.24
N ALA A 139 -19.83 -3.59 3.53
CA ALA A 139 -21.22 -3.17 3.46
C ALA A 139 -21.80 -3.34 2.04
N LEU A 140 -21.01 -3.04 1.01
CA LEU A 140 -21.41 -3.24 -0.39
C LEU A 140 -21.56 -4.73 -0.71
N LEU A 141 -20.65 -5.59 -0.27
CA LEU A 141 -20.76 -7.05 -0.48
C LEU A 141 -22.06 -7.62 0.10
N LEU A 142 -22.45 -7.21 1.30
CA LEU A 142 -23.74 -7.63 1.90
C LEU A 142 -24.95 -7.17 1.08
N ARG A 143 -24.86 -6.01 0.43
CA ARG A 143 -25.92 -5.54 -0.49
C ARG A 143 -25.93 -6.37 -1.78
N MET A 144 -24.75 -6.69 -2.33
CA MET A 144 -24.62 -7.51 -3.52
C MET A 144 -25.09 -8.94 -3.29
N GLU A 145 -24.81 -9.51 -2.13
CA GLU A 145 -25.30 -10.85 -1.74
C GLU A 145 -26.83 -10.90 -1.73
N ARG A 146 -27.47 -9.89 -1.11
CA ARG A 146 -28.93 -9.75 -1.14
C ARG A 146 -29.46 -9.61 -2.56
N HIS A 147 -28.84 -8.77 -3.39
CA HIS A 147 -29.23 -8.60 -4.79
C HIS A 147 -29.08 -9.90 -5.60
N LEU A 148 -27.98 -10.65 -5.39
CA LEU A 148 -27.75 -11.93 -6.03
C LEU A 148 -28.83 -12.95 -5.63
N LYS A 149 -29.24 -12.97 -4.37
CA LYS A 149 -30.35 -13.80 -3.89
C LYS A 149 -31.68 -13.43 -4.55
N SER A 150 -31.96 -12.13 -4.70
CA SER A 150 -33.15 -11.66 -5.42
C SER A 150 -33.11 -12.04 -6.91
N GLY A 151 -31.95 -11.92 -7.56
CA GLY A 151 -31.77 -12.34 -8.95
C GLY A 151 -31.97 -13.84 -9.16
N ARG A 152 -31.50 -14.68 -8.22
CA ARG A 152 -31.78 -16.12 -8.22
C ARG A 152 -33.27 -16.42 -8.11
N LYS A 153 -33.97 -15.73 -7.20
CA LYS A 153 -35.42 -15.90 -7.06
C LYS A 153 -36.15 -15.54 -8.35
N LEU A 154 -35.84 -14.39 -8.94
CA LEU A 154 -36.42 -13.98 -10.23
C LEU A 154 -36.16 -15.01 -11.33
N PHE A 155 -34.96 -15.61 -11.37
CA PHE A 155 -34.64 -16.64 -12.34
C PHE A 155 -35.46 -17.91 -12.10
N ASP A 156 -35.71 -18.31 -10.86
CA ASP A 156 -36.54 -19.47 -10.55
C ASP A 156 -38.02 -19.22 -10.87
N ASP A 157 -38.54 -18.01 -10.62
CA ASP A 157 -39.88 -17.59 -11.04
C ASP A 157 -40.01 -17.67 -12.57
N MET A 158 -39.00 -17.17 -13.30
CA MET A 158 -38.99 -17.20 -14.77
C MET A 158 -38.98 -18.63 -15.36
N LYS A 159 -38.29 -19.57 -14.72
CA LYS A 159 -38.35 -20.99 -15.11
C LYS A 159 -39.73 -21.60 -14.87
N GLY A 160 -40.43 -21.16 -13.82
CA GLY A 160 -41.79 -21.57 -13.52
C GLY A 160 -42.78 -21.08 -14.59
N ASP A 161 -42.66 -19.81 -14.98
CA ASP A 161 -43.60 -19.16 -15.90
C ASP A 161 -43.36 -19.52 -17.37
N LEU A 162 -42.09 -19.58 -17.81
CA LEU A 162 -41.72 -19.79 -19.22
C LEU A 162 -41.30 -21.23 -19.53
N GLY A 163 -40.98 -22.02 -18.50
CA GLY A 163 -40.34 -23.32 -18.64
C GLY A 163 -38.82 -23.23 -18.74
N SER A 164 -38.13 -24.31 -18.31
CA SER A 164 -36.67 -24.33 -18.18
C SER A 164 -35.90 -24.30 -19.50
N ASN A 165 -36.55 -24.60 -20.63
CA ASN A 165 -35.95 -24.63 -21.96
C ASN A 165 -36.20 -23.35 -22.77
N ASP A 166 -36.82 -22.34 -22.16
CA ASP A 166 -37.06 -21.06 -22.83
C ASP A 166 -35.73 -20.32 -23.10
N PRO A 167 -35.52 -19.72 -24.28
CA PRO A 167 -34.28 -18.98 -24.58
C PRO A 167 -33.97 -17.84 -23.60
N MET A 168 -34.97 -17.21 -22.98
CA MET A 168 -34.74 -16.22 -21.93
C MET A 168 -34.13 -16.88 -20.68
N CYS A 169 -34.54 -18.10 -20.33
CA CYS A 169 -33.98 -18.87 -19.22
C CYS A 169 -32.50 -19.14 -19.41
N ASP A 170 -32.07 -19.46 -20.62
CA ASP A 170 -30.65 -19.64 -20.94
C ASP A 170 -29.85 -18.34 -20.78
N GLN A 171 -30.40 -17.21 -21.22
CA GLN A 171 -29.74 -15.91 -21.05
C GLN A 171 -29.62 -15.52 -19.58
N MET A 172 -30.69 -15.66 -18.80
CA MET A 172 -30.66 -15.36 -17.37
C MET A 172 -29.68 -16.27 -16.61
N LYS A 173 -29.60 -17.56 -16.98
CA LYS A 173 -28.60 -18.49 -16.43
C LYS A 173 -27.18 -17.97 -16.60
N ASN A 174 -26.86 -17.47 -17.79
CA ASN A 174 -25.54 -16.92 -18.10
C ASN A 174 -25.24 -15.67 -17.27
N VAL A 175 -26.21 -14.75 -17.16
CA VAL A 175 -26.10 -13.53 -16.34
C VAL A 175 -25.85 -13.90 -14.88
N MET A 176 -26.65 -14.82 -14.32
CA MET A 176 -26.51 -15.24 -12.93
C MET A 176 -25.17 -15.92 -12.67
N GLY A 177 -24.72 -16.81 -13.56
CA GLY A 177 -23.41 -17.43 -13.44
C GLY A 177 -22.26 -16.42 -13.50
N ALA A 178 -22.35 -15.40 -14.35
CA ALA A 178 -21.37 -14.32 -14.41
C ALA A 178 -21.36 -13.48 -13.11
N TYR A 179 -22.55 -13.17 -12.57
CA TYR A 179 -22.69 -12.47 -11.30
C TYR A 179 -22.03 -13.28 -10.18
N GLU A 180 -22.33 -14.56 -10.04
CA GLU A 180 -21.78 -15.41 -8.98
C GLU A 180 -20.26 -15.45 -8.98
N ARG A 181 -19.65 -15.58 -10.17
CA ARG A 181 -18.19 -15.53 -10.31
C ARG A 181 -17.62 -14.17 -9.90
N ALA A 182 -18.26 -13.08 -10.33
CA ALA A 182 -17.84 -11.74 -9.95
C ALA A 182 -17.96 -11.51 -8.43
N PHE A 183 -19.09 -11.91 -7.84
CA PHE A 183 -19.32 -11.84 -6.40
C PHE A 183 -18.26 -12.63 -5.62
N ALA A 184 -17.97 -13.88 -6.02
CA ALA A 184 -16.94 -14.69 -5.39
C ALA A 184 -15.55 -14.04 -5.47
N ALA A 185 -15.19 -13.47 -6.62
CA ALA A 185 -13.92 -12.75 -6.79
C ALA A 185 -13.84 -11.51 -5.88
N MET A 186 -14.91 -10.72 -5.78
CA MET A 186 -14.99 -9.57 -4.89
C MET A 186 -14.96 -9.98 -3.41
N ALA A 187 -15.66 -11.04 -3.04
CA ALA A 187 -15.65 -11.59 -1.68
C ALA A 187 -14.25 -12.08 -1.28
N ALA A 188 -13.55 -12.78 -2.17
CA ALA A 188 -12.16 -13.19 -1.96
C ALA A 188 -11.22 -11.99 -1.81
N PHE A 189 -11.40 -10.94 -2.61
CA PHE A 189 -10.62 -9.70 -2.49
C PHE A 189 -10.83 -9.03 -1.13
N VAL A 190 -12.09 -8.84 -0.71
CA VAL A 190 -12.40 -8.24 0.60
C VAL A 190 -11.93 -9.17 1.74
N GLY A 191 -12.02 -10.48 1.59
CA GLY A 191 -11.51 -11.44 2.58
C GLY A 191 -10.02 -11.29 2.89
N LYS A 192 -9.20 -10.92 1.89
CA LYS A 192 -7.77 -10.61 2.07
C LYS A 192 -7.53 -9.34 2.89
N GLY A 193 -8.54 -8.48 3.00
CA GLY A 193 -8.53 -7.23 3.76
C GLY A 193 -8.62 -7.37 5.29
N LYS A 194 -8.90 -8.58 5.82
CA LYS A 194 -9.26 -8.77 7.24
C LYS A 194 -8.19 -8.32 8.24
N ASN A 195 -6.91 -8.38 7.89
CA ASN A 195 -5.80 -7.96 8.74
C ASN A 195 -5.71 -6.44 8.96
N ILE A 196 -6.52 -5.63 8.27
CA ILE A 196 -6.65 -4.20 8.59
C ILE A 196 -7.75 -3.92 9.62
N GLU A 197 -8.63 -4.90 9.87
CA GLU A 197 -9.74 -4.75 10.82
C GLU A 197 -9.21 -4.75 12.26
N GLY A 198 -9.63 -3.77 13.07
CA GLY A 198 -9.25 -3.69 14.49
C GLY A 198 -7.83 -3.22 14.77
N PHE A 199 -7.06 -2.84 13.74
CA PHE A 199 -5.76 -2.20 13.94
C PHE A 199 -5.98 -0.78 14.50
N ASP A 200 -5.48 -0.54 15.71
CA ASP A 200 -5.43 0.76 16.36
C ASP A 200 -4.00 1.06 16.78
N ALA A 201 -3.55 2.28 16.52
CA ALA A 201 -2.22 2.75 16.87
C ALA A 201 -2.09 3.13 18.35
N ASP A 202 -3.23 3.46 18.97
CA ASP A 202 -3.30 4.09 20.28
C ASP A 202 -3.59 3.07 21.41
N VAL A 203 -3.59 1.76 21.08
CA VAL A 203 -3.81 0.64 22.01
C VAL A 203 -2.52 -0.08 22.34
#